data_AF-A0A7K0I5C6-F1
#
_entry.id   AF-A0A7K0I5C6-F1
#
_cell.length_a   1.000
_cell.length_b   1.000
_cell.length_c   1.000
_cell.angle_alpha   90.00
_cell.angle_beta   90.00
_cell.angle_gamma   90.00
#
_symmetry.space_group_name_H-M   'P 1'
#
loop_
_entity.id
_entity.type
_entity.pdbx_description
1 polymer ?
#
loop_
_entity_poly.entity_id
_entity_poly.type
_entity_poly.pdbx_seq_one_letter_code
_entity_poly.pdbx_strand_id
1 'polypeptide(L)'
;MAVMKRSALGRGLDALITMDDLKTGGSSSISEIELSKIQPNPDQPRSIFEEEALEELATSIRSLGVIQPITLKEIGTEKYMIISGERRYRASLMAGLEQIPA
;
A
#
# COMPACT_ATOMS: atom_id res chain seq x y z
N MET A 1 13.93 -16.71 -50.91
CA MET A 1 12.54 -16.64 -50.42
C MET A 1 12.58 -16.72 -48.90
N ALA A 2 12.29 -15.61 -48.21
CA ALA A 2 11.77 -15.59 -46.84
C ALA A 2 11.30 -14.16 -46.57
N VAL A 3 9.98 -13.98 -46.52
CA VAL A 3 9.32 -12.71 -46.22
C VAL A 3 9.07 -12.68 -44.71
N MET A 4 9.52 -11.64 -44.01
CA MET A 4 9.06 -11.35 -42.65
C MET A 4 8.64 -9.89 -42.50
N LYS A 5 7.33 -9.74 -42.68
CA LYS A 5 6.34 -9.01 -41.88
C LYS A 5 6.74 -7.69 -41.19
N ARG A 6 6.01 -6.66 -41.64
CA ARG A 6 5.84 -5.30 -41.09
C ARG A 6 5.86 -5.26 -39.56
N SER A 7 6.61 -4.33 -38.99
CA SER A 7 6.30 -3.75 -37.68
C SER A 7 6.21 -2.23 -37.84
N ALA A 8 4.99 -1.78 -38.12
CA ALA A 8 4.60 -0.38 -38.12
C ALA A 8 3.85 -0.15 -36.81
N LEU A 9 4.56 0.28 -35.77
CA LEU A 9 4.09 1.07 -34.63
C LEU A 9 5.23 1.12 -33.62
N GLY A 10 5.56 2.31 -33.12
CA GLY A 10 6.43 2.41 -31.94
C GLY A 10 7.70 3.26 -32.09
N ARG A 11 7.74 4.25 -32.99
CA ARG A 11 8.81 5.27 -32.99
C ARG A 11 8.47 6.55 -32.21
N GLY A 12 7.42 6.50 -31.39
CA GLY A 12 6.90 7.67 -30.67
C GLY A 12 6.65 7.49 -29.19
N LEU A 13 6.63 6.25 -28.66
CA LEU A 13 6.49 6.03 -27.21
C LEU A 13 7.82 6.22 -26.47
N ASP A 14 8.95 5.77 -27.03
CA ASP A 14 10.28 5.98 -26.44
C ASP A 14 10.65 7.47 -26.26
N ALA A 15 10.07 8.38 -27.05
CA ALA A 15 10.30 9.82 -26.91
C ALA A 15 9.49 10.46 -25.76
N LEU A 16 8.46 9.78 -25.26
CA LEU A 16 7.63 10.21 -24.13
C LEU A 16 8.04 9.54 -22.81
N ILE A 17 8.82 8.46 -22.87
CA ILE A 17 9.27 7.73 -21.68
C ILE A 17 10.66 8.25 -21.32
N THR A 18 10.73 9.42 -20.70
CA THR A 18 11.91 9.86 -19.96
C THR A 18 12.10 8.91 -18.77
N MET A 19 13.06 7.99 -18.89
CA MET A 19 13.39 7.03 -17.81
C MET A 19 14.03 7.71 -16.57
N ASP A 20 14.34 9.01 -16.64
CA ASP A 20 15.06 9.76 -15.61
C ASP A 20 14.21 10.35 -14.47
N ASP A 21 12.87 10.33 -14.57
CA ASP A 21 11.98 10.88 -13.54
C ASP A 21 11.07 9.85 -12.87
N LEU A 22 11.47 8.57 -12.89
CA LEU A 22 10.98 7.60 -11.91
C LEU A 22 11.76 7.77 -10.60
N LYS A 23 11.65 8.93 -9.97
CA LYS A 23 11.84 8.98 -8.52
C LYS A 23 10.71 8.13 -7.94
N THR A 24 11.00 6.85 -7.70
CA THR A 24 10.20 6.01 -6.82
C THR A 24 10.35 6.59 -5.43
N GLY A 25 9.65 7.70 -5.15
CA GLY A 25 9.68 8.43 -3.89
C GLY A 25 9.01 7.67 -2.74
N GLY A 26 8.88 6.36 -2.86
CA GLY A 26 8.59 5.45 -1.77
C GLY A 26 9.85 4.61 -1.55
N SER A 27 10.57 4.89 -0.46
CA SER A 27 11.50 3.93 0.11
C SER A 27 10.72 2.62 0.30
N SER A 28 11.06 1.56 -0.43
CA SER A 28 10.45 0.23 -0.28
C SER A 28 10.95 -0.50 0.98
N SER A 29 11.37 0.25 1.99
CA SER A 29 11.87 -0.27 3.25
C SER A 29 10.70 -0.49 4.19
N ILE A 30 10.40 -1.75 4.46
CA ILE A 30 9.47 -2.13 5.53
C ILE A 30 10.01 -1.59 6.85
N SER A 31 9.17 -0.83 7.55
CA SER A 31 9.47 -0.26 8.88
C SER A 31 8.30 -0.47 9.82
N GLU A 32 8.59 -0.57 11.12
CA GLU A 32 7.55 -0.57 12.16
C GLU A 32 7.09 0.87 12.39
N ILE A 33 5.80 1.13 12.19
CA ILE A 33 5.19 2.45 12.34
C ILE A 33 4.14 2.40 13.44
N GLU A 34 4.19 3.36 14.36
CA GLU A 34 3.17 3.54 15.39
C GLU A 34 1.79 3.81 14.78
N LEU A 35 0.78 3.09 15.26
CA LEU A 35 -0.60 3.27 14.82
C LEU A 35 -1.11 4.70 15.07
N SER A 36 -0.64 5.34 16.14
CA SER A 36 -0.95 6.74 16.49
C SER A 36 -0.52 7.76 15.44
N LYS A 37 0.47 7.41 14.61
CA LYS A 37 1.02 8.26 13.53
C LYS A 37 0.32 8.04 12.20
N ILE A 38 -0.55 7.03 12.10
CA ILE A 38 -1.21 6.61 10.88
C ILE A 38 -2.64 7.17 10.84
N GLN A 39 -3.04 7.71 9.69
CA GLN A 39 -4.37 8.24 9.45
C GLN A 39 -5.05 7.48 8.31
N PRO A 40 -6.35 7.15 8.46
CA PRO A 40 -7.13 6.58 7.38
C PRO A 40 -7.30 7.60 6.25
N ASN A 41 -7.30 7.11 5.01
CA ASN A 41 -7.56 7.96 3.86
C ASN A 41 -9.09 8.22 3.73
N PRO A 42 -9.56 9.48 3.75
CA PRO A 42 -10.98 9.80 3.64
C PRO A 42 -11.56 9.46 2.26
N ASP A 43 -10.74 9.43 1.21
CA ASP A 43 -11.14 9.19 -0.18
C ASP A 43 -11.17 7.69 -0.54
N GLN A 44 -11.30 6.80 0.46
CA GLN A 44 -11.34 5.35 0.23
C GLN A 44 -12.69 4.94 -0.35
N PRO A 45 -12.73 4.30 -1.54
CA PRO A 45 -13.98 3.89 -2.19
C PRO A 45 -14.71 2.78 -1.43
N ARG A 46 -13.99 2.02 -0.59
CA ARG A 46 -14.56 0.97 0.26
C ARG A 46 -14.79 1.49 1.67
N SER A 47 -16.04 1.83 1.99
CA SER A 47 -16.43 2.33 3.30
C SER A 47 -17.09 1.28 4.20
N ILE A 48 -17.61 0.20 3.59
CA ILE A 48 -18.33 -0.86 4.31
C ILE A 48 -17.35 -1.98 4.64
N PHE A 49 -17.23 -2.28 5.93
CA PHE A 49 -16.49 -3.40 6.46
C PHE A 49 -17.42 -4.25 7.31
N GLU A 50 -17.47 -5.54 7.03
CA GLU A 50 -18.18 -6.50 7.87
C GLU A 50 -17.41 -6.66 9.18
N GLU A 51 -18.10 -6.43 10.29
CA GLU A 51 -17.52 -6.42 11.64
C GLU A 51 -16.95 -7.79 12.01
N GLU A 52 -17.70 -8.87 11.75
CA GLU A 52 -17.27 -10.26 11.96
C GLU A 52 -15.95 -10.58 11.25
N ALA A 53 -15.85 -10.21 9.97
CA ALA A 53 -14.64 -10.43 9.17
C ALA A 53 -13.44 -9.54 9.61
N LEU A 54 -13.68 -8.44 10.33
CA LEU A 54 -12.63 -7.64 10.97
C LEU A 54 -12.18 -8.27 12.29
N GLU A 55 -13.11 -8.80 13.08
CA GLU A 55 -12.80 -9.48 14.35
C GLU A 55 -12.00 -10.77 14.13
N GLU A 56 -12.34 -11.55 13.11
CA GLU A 56 -11.55 -12.73 12.71
C GLU A 56 -10.13 -12.32 12.33
N LEU A 57 -9.99 -11.25 11.54
CA LEU A 57 -8.68 -10.73 11.14
C LEU A 57 -7.90 -10.20 12.36
N ALA A 58 -8.56 -9.52 13.29
CA ALA A 58 -7.94 -9.03 14.52
C ALA A 58 -7.45 -10.19 15.41
N THR A 59 -8.23 -11.27 15.50
CA THR A 59 -7.86 -12.49 16.23
C THR A 59 -6.64 -13.17 15.59
N SER A 60 -6.60 -13.22 14.26
CA SER A 60 -5.43 -13.71 13.51
C SER A 60 -4.20 -12.85 13.75
N ILE A 61 -4.33 -11.51 13.63
CA ILE A 61 -3.25 -10.55 13.86
C ILE A 61 -2.73 -10.61 15.30
N ARG A 62 -3.60 -10.81 16.30
CA ARG A 62 -3.18 -10.97 17.70
C ARG A 62 -2.31 -12.20 17.91
N SER A 63 -2.55 -13.27 17.15
CA SER A 63 -1.84 -14.56 17.30
C SER A 63 -0.55 -14.63 16.47
N LEU A 64 -0.57 -14.07 15.25
CA LEU A 64 0.50 -14.23 14.26
C LEU A 64 1.23 -12.92 13.91
N GLY A 65 0.70 -11.77 14.37
CA GLY A 65 1.12 -10.46 13.90
C GLY A 65 0.59 -10.12 12.51
N VAL A 66 1.02 -8.97 12.00
CA VAL A 66 0.67 -8.51 10.65
C VAL A 66 1.65 -9.11 9.65
N ILE A 67 1.23 -10.18 8.97
CA ILE A 67 2.07 -10.90 7.99
C ILE A 67 2.39 -10.04 6.76
N GLN A 68 1.38 -9.31 6.28
CA GLN A 68 1.54 -8.44 5.11
C GLN A 68 1.61 -6.97 5.55
N PRO A 69 2.68 -6.24 5.23
CA PRO A 69 2.82 -4.82 5.55
C PRO A 69 1.75 -3.98 4.88
N ILE A 70 1.27 -2.93 5.55
CA ILE A 70 0.38 -1.94 4.95
C ILE A 70 1.19 -1.00 4.04
N THR A 71 0.53 -0.18 3.24
CA THR A 71 1.24 0.81 2.41
C THR A 71 0.84 2.20 2.85
N LEU A 72 1.83 3.02 3.16
CA LEU A 72 1.65 4.36 3.67
C LEU A 72 2.19 5.43 2.72
N LYS A 73 1.62 6.62 2.83
CA LYS A 73 2.15 7.87 2.25
C LYS A 73 2.55 8.78 3.40
N GLU A 74 3.77 9.31 3.39
CA GLU A 74 4.14 10.38 4.32
C GLU A 74 3.38 11.66 3.96
N ILE A 75 2.72 12.27 4.95
CA ILE A 75 1.91 13.49 4.79
C ILE A 75 2.41 14.66 5.67
N GLY A 76 3.47 14.45 6.44
CA GLY A 76 4.10 15.44 7.30
C GLY A 76 5.08 14.78 8.27
N THR A 77 5.67 15.57 9.16
CA THR A 77 6.62 15.08 10.17
C THR A 77 5.97 14.00 11.04
N GLU A 78 6.45 12.77 10.92
CA GLU A 78 5.96 11.60 11.65
C GLU A 78 4.44 11.35 11.46
N LYS A 79 3.90 11.71 10.29
CA LYS A 79 2.50 11.49 9.95
C LYS A 79 2.36 10.73 8.65
N TYR A 80 1.55 9.69 8.69
CA TYR A 80 1.36 8.78 7.57
C TYR A 80 -0.12 8.66 7.24
N MET A 81 -0.41 8.47 5.96
CA MET A 81 -1.76 8.20 5.46
C MET A 81 -1.80 6.82 4.80
N ILE A 82 -2.86 6.06 5.05
CA ILE A 82 -3.04 4.74 4.47
C ILE A 82 -3.35 4.83 2.98
N ILE A 83 -2.46 4.29 2.15
CA ILE A 83 -2.72 4.05 0.73
C ILE A 83 -3.51 2.75 0.59
N SER A 84 -3.04 1.68 1.24
CA SER A 84 -3.63 0.34 1.16
C SER A 84 -3.48 -0.43 2.48
N GLY A 85 -4.42 -1.33 2.76
CA GLY A 85 -4.40 -2.17 3.97
C GLY A 85 -5.24 -1.64 5.13
N GLU A 86 -6.23 -0.79 4.86
CA GLU A 86 -7.16 -0.22 5.88
C GLU A 86 -7.76 -1.30 6.82
N ARG A 87 -8.13 -2.47 6.29
CA ARG A 87 -8.64 -3.59 7.12
C ARG A 87 -7.60 -4.10 8.11
N ARG A 88 -6.34 -4.21 7.69
CA ARG A 88 -5.23 -4.65 8.55
C ARG A 88 -4.94 -3.60 9.60
N TYR A 89 -4.97 -2.32 9.26
CA TYR A 89 -4.86 -1.22 10.22
C TYR A 89 -5.96 -1.29 11.30
N ARG A 90 -7.24 -1.38 10.89
CA ARG A 90 -8.38 -1.48 11.83
C ARG A 90 -8.32 -2.72 12.71
N ALA A 91 -8.02 -3.87 12.11
CA ALA A 91 -7.87 -5.12 12.85
C ALA A 91 -6.66 -5.08 13.80
N SER A 92 -5.60 -4.33 13.48
CA SER A 92 -4.45 -4.13 14.37
C SER A 92 -4.80 -3.25 15.58
N LEU A 93 -5.64 -2.22 15.39
CA LEU A 93 -6.20 -1.44 16.49
C LEU A 93 -7.06 -2.33 17.42
N MET A 94 -7.92 -3.17 16.85
CA MET A 94 -8.74 -4.14 17.61
C MET A 94 -7.90 -5.22 18.29
N ALA A 95 -6.79 -5.62 17.67
CA ALA A 95 -5.85 -6.57 18.24
C ALA A 95 -5.08 -5.99 19.44
N GLY A 96 -5.03 -4.66 19.57
CA GLY A 96 -4.32 -3.95 20.65
C GLY A 96 -2.83 -3.79 20.38
N LEU A 97 -2.41 -3.74 19.11
CA LEU A 97 -1.01 -3.49 18.74
C LEU A 97 -0.67 -2.01 18.93
N GLU A 98 0.61 -1.69 19.16
CA GLU A 98 1.10 -0.31 19.23
C GLU A 98 1.70 0.14 17.89
N GLN A 99 2.32 -0.80 17.17
CA GLN A 99 3.04 -0.58 15.92
C GLN A 99 2.72 -1.70 14.93
N ILE A 100 2.85 -1.39 13.64
CA ILE A 100 2.66 -2.36 12.56
C ILE A 100 3.69 -2.17 11.43
N PRO A 101 4.02 -3.25 10.71
CA PRO A 101 4.88 -3.16 9.52
C PRO A 101 4.17 -2.41 8.39
N ALA A 102 4.87 -1.44 7.82
CA ALA A 102 4.40 -0.59 6.72
C ALA A 102 5.50 -0.24 5.72
#